data_AF-A4CPW2-F1
#
_entry.id   AF-A4CPW2-F1
#
_cell.length_a   1.000
_cell.length_b   1.000
_cell.length_c   1.000
_cell.angle_alpha   90.00
_cell.angle_beta   90.00
_cell.angle_gamma   90.00
#
_symmetry.space_group_name_H-M   'P 1'
#
loop_
_entity.id
_entity.type
_entity.pdbx_description
1 polymer ?
#
loop_
_entity_poly.entity_id
_entity_poly.type
_entity_poly.pdbx_seq_one_letter_code
_entity_poly.pdbx_strand_id
1 'polypeptide(L)'
;MGKVVKSLGKEEPAEMEGVTTRINKNGDRVYELQLDYLRGFIKGADLKLPPDEHPEYGKTMEFRIEAENGAQCVLQVPFDSAYGRGFLYAAPGIELDSPVEFEPYQYFSKKKGRDATGLSIIQHGEQLPWAYGTKKNPGGVPPLEKVTFKGKETWDNTKQLAFLEKKFLEFCSLFSDGDQEQPDPQPQAAPEPAPATAGPQDDF
;
A
#
# COMPACT_ATOMS: atom_id res chain seq x y z
N MET A 1 -1.77 17.48 1.61
CA MET A 1 -0.42 16.99 1.30
C MET A 1 -0.46 15.47 1.46
N GLY A 2 0.12 14.70 0.55
CA GLY A 2 0.15 13.25 0.71
C GLY A 2 0.97 12.88 1.94
N LYS A 3 0.61 11.81 2.63
CA LYS A 3 1.31 11.32 3.83
C LYS A 3 1.38 9.80 3.80
N VAL A 4 2.46 9.24 4.32
CA VAL A 4 2.52 7.83 4.71
C VAL A 4 1.90 7.73 6.09
N VAL A 5 0.98 6.78 6.28
CA VAL A 5 0.19 6.68 7.51
C VAL A 5 0.42 5.33 8.16
N LYS A 6 0.77 5.33 9.45
CA LYS A 6 0.81 4.14 10.30
C LYS A 6 -0.25 4.27 11.39
N SER A 7 -1.17 3.29 11.45
CA SER A 7 -2.12 3.20 12.56
C SER A 7 -1.39 2.83 13.85
N LEU A 8 -1.66 3.58 14.93
CA LEU A 8 -1.13 3.32 16.27
C LEU A 8 -2.19 2.70 17.21
N GLY A 9 -3.43 2.56 16.74
CA GLY A 9 -4.51 1.95 17.52
C GLY A 9 -5.30 2.95 18.36
N LYS A 10 -5.91 2.46 19.45
CA LYS A 10 -6.80 3.23 20.33
C LYS A 10 -6.09 3.79 21.56
N GLU A 11 -4.97 3.20 21.94
CA GLU A 11 -4.19 3.63 23.10
C GLU A 11 -3.41 4.89 22.76
N GLU A 12 -3.35 5.82 23.71
CA GLU A 12 -2.58 7.04 23.56
C GLU A 12 -1.08 6.69 23.48
N PRO A 13 -0.41 6.99 22.36
CA PRO A 13 0.99 6.67 22.22
C PRO A 13 1.86 7.62 23.05
N ALA A 14 3.11 7.24 23.28
CA ALA A 14 4.11 8.16 23.81
C ALA A 14 4.23 9.41 22.91
N GLU A 15 4.64 10.55 23.49
CA GLU A 15 4.86 11.78 22.73
C GLU A 15 5.81 11.51 21.56
N MET A 16 5.26 11.57 20.36
CA MET A 16 5.96 11.37 19.10
C MET A 16 5.49 12.44 18.12
N GLU A 17 6.45 13.04 17.42
CA GLU A 17 6.16 13.98 16.35
C GLU A 17 5.38 13.29 15.22
N GLY A 18 4.43 14.02 14.60
CA GLY A 18 3.62 13.50 13.48
C GLY A 18 2.43 12.63 13.91
N VAL A 19 2.22 12.41 15.20
CA VAL A 19 1.00 11.74 15.69
C VAL A 19 -0.21 12.66 15.56
N THR A 20 -1.28 12.12 14.98
CA THR A 20 -2.56 12.79 14.80
C THR A 20 -3.68 11.88 15.31
N THR A 21 -4.86 12.47 15.55
CA THR A 21 -6.04 11.72 16.00
C THR A 21 -7.18 11.83 15.02
N ARG A 22 -7.95 10.75 14.83
CA ARG A 22 -9.25 10.80 14.16
C ARG A 22 -10.29 9.97 14.88
N ILE A 23 -11.56 10.25 14.58
CA ILE A 23 -12.69 9.39 14.99
C ILE A 23 -12.97 8.43 13.83
N ASN A 24 -12.99 7.12 14.10
CA ASN A 24 -13.31 6.11 13.11
C ASN A 24 -14.83 6.00 12.89
N LYS A 25 -15.26 5.15 11.93
CA LYS A 25 -16.69 4.94 11.63
C LYS A 25 -17.49 4.37 12.82
N ASN A 26 -16.80 3.77 13.79
CA ASN A 26 -17.40 3.17 14.99
C ASN A 26 -17.47 4.16 16.17
N GLY A 27 -17.02 5.41 15.99
CA GLY A 27 -16.99 6.41 17.04
C GLY A 27 -15.76 6.34 17.96
N ASP A 28 -14.84 5.42 17.73
CA ASP A 28 -13.61 5.33 18.52
C ASP A 28 -12.61 6.40 18.09
N ARG A 29 -11.91 6.97 19.08
CA ARG A 29 -10.68 7.72 18.83
C ARG A 29 -9.56 6.75 18.47
N VAL A 30 -8.86 7.04 17.38
CA VAL A 30 -7.66 6.31 16.95
C VAL A 30 -6.52 7.27 16.69
N TYR A 31 -5.31 6.82 16.98
CA TYR A 31 -4.06 7.55 16.79
C TYR A 31 -3.37 7.06 15.53
N GLU A 32 -2.83 7.98 14.74
CA GLU A 32 -2.15 7.71 13.48
C GLU A 32 -0.86 8.52 13.40
N LEU A 33 0.26 7.86 13.11
CA LEU A 33 1.52 8.51 12.78
C LEU A 33 1.50 8.87 11.29
N GLN A 34 1.66 10.16 10.99
CA GLN A 34 1.77 10.68 9.64
C GLN A 34 3.20 11.09 9.33
N LEU A 35 3.77 10.53 8.26
CA LEU A 35 5.11 10.81 7.78
C LEU A 35 5.03 11.45 6.40
N ASP A 36 5.96 12.35 6.09
CA ASP A 36 6.08 12.94 4.75
C ASP A 36 6.59 11.95 3.73
N TYR A 37 7.53 11.10 4.14
CA TYR A 37 8.10 10.04 3.32
C TYR A 37 8.45 8.83 4.17
N LEU A 38 8.67 7.70 3.50
CA LEU A 38 9.29 6.51 4.09
C LEU A 38 10.57 6.19 3.32
N ARG A 39 11.71 6.06 4.02
CA ARG A 39 13.01 5.76 3.40
C ARG A 39 13.58 4.45 3.93
N GLY A 40 14.05 3.59 3.04
CA GLY A 40 14.72 2.34 3.41
C GLY A 40 15.03 1.45 2.20
N PHE A 41 15.65 0.30 2.46
CA PHE A 41 15.94 -0.72 1.46
C PHE A 41 14.71 -1.59 1.23
N ILE A 42 14.37 -1.83 -0.03
CA ILE A 42 13.33 -2.80 -0.39
C ILE A 42 13.93 -4.20 -0.26
N LYS A 43 13.46 -4.97 0.72
CA LYS A 43 13.90 -6.36 0.96
C LYS A 43 12.98 -7.40 0.32
N GLY A 44 11.77 -6.99 -0.05
CA GLY A 44 10.80 -7.86 -0.69
C GLY A 44 9.60 -7.08 -1.19
N ALA A 45 8.90 -7.66 -2.17
CA ALA A 45 7.68 -7.12 -2.71
C ALA A 45 6.70 -8.26 -3.05
N ASP A 46 5.42 -8.05 -2.76
CA ASP A 46 4.36 -9.02 -3.01
C ASP A 46 3.08 -8.33 -3.49
N LEU A 47 2.31 -9.04 -4.32
CA LEU A 47 0.97 -8.60 -4.74
C LEU A 47 -0.08 -9.35 -3.92
N LYS A 48 -0.74 -8.62 -3.02
CA LYS A 48 -1.84 -9.14 -2.22
C LYS A 48 -3.15 -9.00 -2.96
N LEU A 49 -3.82 -10.14 -3.14
CA LEU A 49 -5.17 -10.20 -3.70
C LEU A 49 -6.20 -9.76 -2.64
N PRO A 50 -7.34 -9.18 -3.06
CA PRO A 50 -8.43 -8.89 -2.13
C PRO A 50 -8.96 -10.20 -1.50
N PRO A 51 -9.48 -10.16 -0.26
CA PRO A 51 -10.16 -11.31 0.32
C PRO A 51 -11.35 -11.75 -0.52
N ASP A 52 -11.65 -13.05 -0.56
CA ASP A 52 -12.79 -13.60 -1.31
C ASP A 52 -14.14 -13.01 -0.89
N GLU A 53 -14.27 -12.65 0.40
CA GLU A 53 -15.46 -12.01 0.97
C GLU A 53 -15.57 -10.53 0.62
N HIS A 54 -14.46 -9.89 0.22
CA HIS A 54 -14.37 -8.45 -0.09
C HIS A 54 -13.60 -8.19 -1.40
N PRO A 55 -14.07 -8.71 -2.55
CA PRO A 55 -13.41 -8.53 -3.85
C PRO A 55 -13.34 -7.06 -4.28
N GLU A 56 -14.19 -6.19 -3.72
CA GLU A 56 -14.22 -4.76 -3.98
C GLU A 56 -13.03 -3.98 -3.42
N TYR A 57 -12.26 -4.54 -2.48
CA TYR A 57 -11.10 -3.86 -1.88
C TYR A 57 -9.91 -3.72 -2.83
N GLY A 58 -9.91 -4.47 -3.93
CA GLY A 58 -8.86 -4.42 -4.94
C GLY A 58 -7.52 -4.99 -4.45
N LYS A 59 -6.56 -5.05 -5.36
CA LYS A 59 -5.22 -5.58 -5.08
C LYS A 59 -4.37 -4.55 -4.36
N THR A 60 -3.45 -5.01 -3.51
CA THR A 60 -2.50 -4.17 -2.78
C THR A 60 -1.08 -4.64 -3.05
N MET A 61 -0.18 -3.71 -3.35
CA MET A 61 1.26 -3.98 -3.39
C MET A 61 1.81 -3.83 -1.98
N GLU A 62 2.52 -4.85 -1.51
CA GLU A 62 3.20 -4.85 -0.22
C GLU A 62 4.71 -4.80 -0.45
N PHE A 63 5.41 -3.89 0.24
CA PHE A 63 6.86 -3.78 0.20
C PHE A 63 7.41 -3.98 1.61
N ARG A 64 8.30 -4.97 1.77
CA ARG A 64 9.11 -5.13 3.00
C ARG A 64 10.25 -4.13 2.95
N ILE A 65 10.22 -3.14 3.83
CA ILE A 65 11.20 -2.05 3.89
C ILE A 65 12.02 -2.19 5.16
N GLU A 66 13.35 -2.10 5.02
CA GLU A 66 14.30 -2.05 6.13
C GLU A 66 14.99 -0.68 6.14
N ALA A 67 14.84 0.06 7.23
CA ALA A 67 15.53 1.32 7.44
C ALA A 67 17.01 1.11 7.79
N GLU A 68 17.83 2.15 7.63
CA GLU A 68 19.28 2.09 7.93
C GLU A 68 19.61 1.72 9.38
N ASN A 69 18.69 1.98 10.31
CA ASN A 69 18.83 1.59 11.72
C ASN A 69 18.36 0.14 12.00
N GLY A 70 18.05 -0.65 10.96
CA GLY A 70 17.56 -2.02 11.07
C GLY A 70 16.06 -2.15 11.37
N ALA A 71 15.32 -1.04 11.53
CA ALA A 71 13.89 -1.11 11.73
C ALA A 71 13.18 -1.60 10.46
N GLN A 72 12.26 -2.55 10.61
CA GLN A 72 11.52 -3.14 9.49
C GLN A 72 10.05 -2.72 9.51
N CYS A 73 9.47 -2.54 8.33
CA CYS A 73 8.03 -2.32 8.17
C CYS A 73 7.52 -2.86 6.83
N VAL A 74 6.19 -2.98 6.71
CA VAL A 74 5.53 -3.29 5.44
C VAL A 74 4.79 -2.05 4.97
N LEU A 75 5.19 -1.53 3.82
CA LEU A 75 4.48 -0.46 3.13
C LEU A 75 3.40 -1.07 2.24
N GLN A 76 2.14 -0.68 2.44
CA GLN A 76 1.01 -1.11 1.62
C GLN A 76 0.57 0.02 0.69
N VAL A 77 0.53 -0.26 -0.61
CA VAL A 77 0.11 0.69 -1.65
C VAL A 77 -1.01 0.06 -2.48
N PRO A 78 -2.22 0.65 -2.52
CA PRO A 78 -3.29 0.12 -3.36
C PRO A 78 -2.86 0.11 -4.83
N PHE A 79 -3.03 -1.04 -5.50
CA PHE A 79 -2.47 -1.29 -6.82
C PHE A 79 -3.05 -0.34 -7.89
N ASP A 80 -4.38 -0.30 -8.01
CA ASP A 80 -5.07 0.64 -8.91
C ASP A 80 -5.30 1.99 -8.22
N SER A 81 -4.21 2.66 -7.85
CA SER A 81 -4.23 4.02 -7.32
C SER A 81 -3.26 4.93 -8.04
N ALA A 82 -3.37 6.24 -7.81
CA ALA A 82 -2.37 7.20 -8.31
C ALA A 82 -0.98 6.95 -7.70
N TYR A 83 -0.94 6.45 -6.45
CA TYR A 83 0.30 6.08 -5.76
C TYR A 83 0.89 4.81 -6.36
N GLY A 84 0.08 3.77 -6.55
CA GLY A 84 0.53 2.50 -7.12
C GLY A 84 1.08 2.67 -8.54
N ARG A 85 0.38 3.46 -9.37
CA ARG A 85 0.86 3.83 -10.72
C ARG A 85 2.12 4.69 -10.72
N GLY A 86 2.40 5.44 -9.64
CA GLY A 86 3.64 6.21 -9.52
C GLY A 86 4.85 5.34 -9.16
N PHE A 87 4.63 4.26 -8.39
CA PHE A 87 5.65 3.26 -8.08
C PHE A 87 5.97 2.34 -9.25
N LEU A 88 4.94 1.69 -9.82
CA LEU A 88 5.00 1.21 -11.21
C LEU A 88 5.40 2.43 -12.05
N TYR A 89 5.79 2.38 -13.29
CA TYR A 89 6.36 3.55 -14.02
C TYR A 89 7.77 3.90 -13.53
N ALA A 90 8.01 4.13 -12.24
CA ALA A 90 9.36 4.37 -11.71
C ALA A 90 10.14 3.08 -11.46
N ALA A 91 9.46 1.97 -11.15
CA ALA A 91 10.05 0.70 -10.71
C ALA A 91 11.25 0.18 -11.52
N PRO A 92 11.30 0.27 -12.87
CA PRO A 92 12.47 -0.22 -13.63
C PRO A 92 13.76 0.55 -13.39
N GLY A 93 13.67 1.79 -12.89
CA GLY A 93 14.83 2.60 -12.55
C GLY A 93 15.32 2.41 -11.12
N ILE A 94 14.66 1.54 -10.33
CA ILE A 94 15.02 1.33 -8.93
C ILE A 94 16.25 0.43 -8.83
N GLU A 95 17.25 0.90 -8.09
CA GLU A 95 18.43 0.14 -7.69
C GLU A 95 18.19 -0.49 -6.31
N LEU A 96 18.12 -1.83 -6.23
CA LEU A 96 17.72 -2.55 -5.01
C LEU A 96 18.79 -2.56 -3.91
N ASP A 97 20.03 -2.26 -4.25
CA ASP A 97 21.16 -2.15 -3.31
C ASP A 97 21.22 -0.79 -2.60
N SER A 98 20.35 0.14 -2.99
CA SER A 98 20.33 1.52 -2.53
C SER A 98 19.01 1.84 -1.83
N PRO A 99 19.01 2.66 -0.78
CA PRO A 99 17.78 3.04 -0.08
C PRO A 99 16.87 3.86 -1.02
N VAL A 100 15.59 3.54 -0.99
CA VAL A 100 14.52 4.20 -1.73
C VAL A 100 13.69 5.03 -0.77
N GLU A 101 13.32 6.23 -1.21
CA GLU A 101 12.36 7.08 -0.53
C GLU A 101 11.02 7.11 -1.26
N PHE A 102 9.95 6.83 -0.51
CA PHE A 102 8.57 6.82 -0.94
C PHE A 102 7.88 8.08 -0.42
N GLU A 103 7.72 9.08 -1.28
CA GLU A 103 7.16 10.38 -0.90
C GLU A 103 5.80 10.61 -1.58
N PRO A 104 4.68 10.39 -0.88
CA PRO A 104 3.35 10.69 -1.41
C PRO A 104 3.12 12.20 -1.53
N TYR A 105 2.65 12.65 -2.68
CA TYR A 105 2.31 14.05 -2.90
C TYR A 105 0.81 14.26 -3.16
N GLN A 106 0.33 15.44 -2.80
CA GLN A 106 -0.99 15.95 -3.19
C GLN A 106 -0.93 17.46 -3.34
N TYR A 107 -1.32 17.97 -4.50
CA TYR A 107 -1.39 19.40 -4.76
C TYR A 107 -2.56 19.73 -5.70
N PHE A 108 -3.13 20.93 -5.58
CA PHE A 108 -4.17 21.38 -6.50
C PHE A 108 -3.58 21.75 -7.87
N SER A 109 -3.93 21.00 -8.91
CA SER A 109 -3.44 21.28 -10.26
C SER A 109 -4.34 22.29 -10.96
N LYS A 110 -3.88 23.56 -11.05
CA LYS A 110 -4.59 24.62 -11.81
C LYS A 110 -4.87 24.21 -13.26
N LYS A 111 -3.98 23.42 -13.88
CA LYS A 111 -4.13 22.92 -15.26
C LYS A 111 -5.23 21.86 -15.41
N LYS A 112 -5.41 20.99 -14.41
CA LYS A 112 -6.42 19.92 -14.44
C LYS A 112 -7.70 20.28 -13.71
N GLY A 113 -7.73 21.41 -13.00
CA GLY A 113 -8.87 21.86 -12.19
C GLY A 113 -9.22 20.92 -11.03
N ARG A 114 -8.28 20.06 -10.62
CA ARG A 114 -8.49 19.05 -9.57
C ARG A 114 -7.19 18.77 -8.82
N ASP A 115 -7.30 18.13 -7.68
CA ASP A 115 -6.16 17.61 -6.95
C ASP A 115 -5.41 16.57 -7.78
N ALA A 116 -4.10 16.74 -7.85
CA ALA A 116 -3.17 15.78 -8.37
C ALA A 116 -2.52 15.07 -7.18
N THR A 117 -2.69 13.75 -7.13
CA THR A 117 -2.05 12.86 -6.16
C THR A 117 -1.10 11.91 -6.88
N GLY A 118 -0.15 11.36 -6.15
CA GLY A 118 0.75 10.33 -6.64
C GLY A 118 1.87 10.05 -5.65
N LEU A 119 2.80 9.22 -6.07
CA LEU A 119 3.95 8.79 -5.29
C LEU A 119 5.23 9.14 -6.05
N SER A 120 6.11 9.91 -5.43
CA SER A 120 7.47 10.14 -5.90
C SER A 120 8.35 9.03 -5.34
N ILE A 121 9.15 8.43 -6.21
CA ILE A 121 10.20 7.47 -5.83
C ILE A 121 11.52 8.20 -5.98
N ILE A 122 12.26 8.34 -4.90
CA ILE A 122 13.51 9.11 -4.84
C ILE A 122 14.66 8.16 -4.48
N GLN A 123 15.74 8.24 -5.23
CA GLN A 123 17.02 7.57 -4.95
C GLN A 123 18.16 8.55 -5.23
N HIS A 124 19.25 8.43 -4.47
CA HIS A 124 20.43 9.31 -4.62
C HIS A 124 20.12 10.81 -4.54
N GLY A 125 19.02 11.18 -3.85
CA GLY A 125 18.56 12.57 -3.72
C GLY A 125 17.78 13.11 -4.92
N GLU A 126 17.52 12.30 -5.93
CA GLU A 126 16.76 12.68 -7.13
C GLU A 126 15.51 11.82 -7.32
N GLN A 127 14.45 12.44 -7.84
CA GLN A 127 13.25 11.71 -8.21
C GLN A 127 13.51 10.86 -9.45
N LEU A 128 13.27 9.56 -9.34
CA LEU A 128 13.40 8.64 -10.46
C LEU A 128 12.40 9.01 -11.56
N PRO A 129 12.87 9.15 -12.82
CA PRO A 129 11.98 9.40 -13.94
C PRO A 129 11.10 8.19 -14.21
N TRP A 130 9.86 8.44 -14.62
CA TRP A 130 8.99 7.38 -15.09
C TRP A 130 9.54 6.74 -16.37
N ALA A 131 9.88 5.46 -16.28
CA ALA A 131 10.35 4.64 -17.40
C ALA A 131 9.23 4.35 -18.43
N TYR A 132 7.97 4.34 -17.98
CA TYR A 132 6.79 4.14 -18.83
C TYR A 132 5.61 5.03 -18.43
N GLY A 133 4.51 5.01 -19.19
CA GLY A 133 3.30 5.75 -18.87
C GLY A 133 3.36 7.26 -19.14
N THR A 134 4.44 7.77 -19.74
CA THR A 134 4.52 9.16 -20.19
C THR A 134 4.00 9.31 -21.61
N LYS A 135 3.53 10.50 -21.99
CA LYS A 135 3.08 10.77 -23.37
C LYS A 135 4.17 10.56 -24.43
N LYS A 136 5.44 10.76 -24.04
CA LYS A 136 6.59 10.67 -24.94
C LYS A 136 7.16 9.25 -24.99
N ASN A 137 7.12 8.54 -23.86
CA ASN A 137 7.53 7.15 -23.75
C ASN A 137 6.41 6.36 -23.05
N PRO A 138 5.44 5.83 -23.81
CA PRO A 138 4.42 4.96 -23.26
C PRO A 138 5.03 3.64 -22.75
N GLY A 139 6.23 3.26 -23.22
CA GLY A 139 6.97 2.10 -22.70
C GLY A 139 6.20 0.78 -22.78
N GLY A 140 5.32 0.64 -23.79
CA GLY A 140 4.48 -0.54 -23.98
C GLY A 140 3.18 -0.56 -23.16
N VAL A 141 2.91 0.49 -22.36
CA VAL A 141 1.65 0.62 -21.61
C VAL A 141 0.48 0.79 -22.59
N PRO A 142 -0.51 -0.13 -22.58
CA PRO A 142 -1.67 -0.03 -23.46
C PRO A 142 -2.45 1.29 -23.25
N PRO A 143 -2.99 1.89 -24.32
CA PRO A 143 -3.83 3.07 -24.19
C PRO A 143 -5.14 2.74 -23.45
N LEU A 144 -5.74 3.76 -22.83
CA LEU A 144 -7.08 3.64 -22.26
C LEU A 144 -8.10 3.49 -23.39
N GLU A 145 -8.98 2.51 -23.27
CA GLU A 145 -10.04 2.27 -24.25
C GLU A 145 -11.31 2.98 -23.82
N LYS A 146 -11.97 3.67 -24.76
CA LYS A 146 -13.22 4.35 -24.48
C LYS A 146 -14.36 3.37 -24.76
N VAL A 147 -15.08 2.97 -23.72
CA VAL A 147 -16.20 2.02 -23.82
C VAL A 147 -17.50 2.73 -23.48
N THR A 148 -18.54 2.46 -24.26
CA THR A 148 -19.88 2.97 -23.98
C THR A 148 -20.63 1.93 -23.16
N PHE A 149 -20.82 2.20 -21.87
CA PHE A 149 -21.60 1.33 -20.99
C PHE A 149 -22.93 2.00 -20.64
N LYS A 150 -24.04 1.40 -21.05
CA LYS A 150 -25.41 1.93 -20.83
C LYS A 150 -25.58 3.38 -21.29
N GLY A 151 -25.01 3.72 -22.45
CA GLY A 151 -25.07 5.08 -23.02
C GLY A 151 -24.17 6.12 -22.34
N LYS A 152 -23.37 5.73 -21.34
CA LYS A 152 -22.34 6.58 -20.72
C LYS A 152 -20.96 6.14 -21.19
N GLU A 153 -20.18 7.10 -21.67
CA GLU A 153 -18.78 6.89 -22.04
C GLU A 153 -17.94 6.72 -20.77
N THR A 154 -17.27 5.58 -20.64
CA THR A 154 -16.36 5.25 -19.54
C THR A 154 -15.01 4.87 -20.13
N TRP A 155 -13.93 5.16 -19.40
CA TRP A 155 -12.59 4.74 -19.78
C TRP A 155 -12.29 3.38 -19.13
N ASP A 156 -11.95 2.40 -19.95
CA ASP A 156 -11.53 1.06 -19.55
C ASP A 156 -10.00 1.00 -19.50
N ASN A 157 -9.47 0.69 -18.30
CA ASN A 157 -8.05 0.54 -18.03
C ASN A 157 -7.64 -0.95 -17.83
N THR A 158 -8.50 -1.92 -18.11
CA THR A 158 -8.26 -3.35 -17.83
C THR A 158 -6.95 -3.85 -18.47
N LYS A 159 -6.71 -3.54 -19.74
CA LYS A 159 -5.47 -3.91 -20.45
C LYS A 159 -4.24 -3.24 -19.86
N GLN A 160 -4.41 -2.00 -19.40
CA GLN A 160 -3.35 -1.25 -18.74
C GLN A 160 -2.97 -1.90 -17.41
N LEU A 161 -3.97 -2.24 -16.59
CA LEU A 161 -3.75 -2.89 -15.31
C LEU A 161 -3.09 -4.26 -15.47
N ALA A 162 -3.53 -5.07 -16.44
CA ALA A 162 -2.90 -6.37 -16.70
C ALA A 162 -1.42 -6.24 -17.11
N PHE A 163 -1.08 -5.22 -17.91
CA PHE A 163 0.31 -4.94 -18.25
C PHE A 163 1.13 -4.54 -17.02
N LEU A 164 0.60 -3.63 -16.21
CA LEU A 164 1.28 -3.14 -15.01
C LEU A 164 1.42 -4.23 -13.94
N GLU A 165 0.44 -5.13 -13.84
CA GLU A 165 0.48 -6.27 -12.94
C GLU A 165 1.59 -7.23 -13.33
N LYS A 166 1.71 -7.55 -14.63
CA LYS A 166 2.83 -8.34 -15.13
C LYS A 166 4.17 -7.68 -14.79
N LYS A 167 4.30 -6.36 -14.97
CA LYS A 167 5.52 -5.62 -14.61
C LYS A 167 5.81 -5.65 -13.11
N PHE A 168 4.77 -5.62 -12.28
CA PHE A 168 4.95 -5.74 -10.85
C PHE A 168 5.39 -7.14 -10.44
N LEU A 169 4.84 -8.19 -11.04
CA LEU A 169 5.26 -9.57 -10.78
C LEU A 169 6.71 -9.83 -11.25
N GLU A 170 7.11 -9.25 -12.39
CA GLU A 170 8.52 -9.23 -12.82
C GLU A 170 9.40 -8.55 -11.76
N PHE A 171 8.96 -7.44 -11.17
CA PHE A 171 9.69 -6.79 -10.08
C PHE A 171 9.75 -7.65 -8.80
N CYS A 172 8.66 -8.32 -8.41
CA CYS A 172 8.62 -9.22 -7.26
C CYS A 172 9.60 -10.38 -7.41
N SER A 173 9.77 -10.90 -8.63
CA SER A 173 10.72 -11.99 -8.89
C SER A 173 12.18 -11.64 -8.61
N LEU A 174 12.53 -10.35 -8.53
CA LEU A 174 13.89 -9.92 -8.14
C LEU A 174 14.23 -10.29 -6.68
N PHE A 175 13.23 -10.63 -5.87
CA PHE A 175 13.39 -11.01 -4.46
C PHE A 175 13.13 -12.50 -4.21
N SER A 176 12.57 -13.22 -5.19
CA SER A 176 12.05 -14.58 -5.00
C SER A 176 13.11 -15.69 -5.07
N ASP A 177 14.38 -15.36 -5.35
CA ASP A 177 15.49 -16.33 -5.32
C ASP A 177 16.07 -16.55 -3.89
N GLY A 178 15.47 -15.94 -2.86
CA GLY A 178 16.09 -15.84 -1.52
C GLY A 178 15.30 -16.32 -0.30
N ASP A 179 13.96 -16.22 -0.23
CA ASP A 179 13.25 -16.51 1.02
C ASP A 179 11.83 -17.06 0.80
N GLN A 180 11.68 -18.37 0.95
CA GLN A 180 10.41 -19.00 1.32
C GLN A 180 10.24 -18.84 2.84
N GLU A 181 9.98 -17.62 3.32
CA GLU A 181 9.52 -17.46 4.70
C GLU A 181 8.00 -17.58 4.70
N GLN A 182 7.52 -18.71 5.23
CA GLN A 182 6.10 -18.96 5.43
C GLN A 182 5.49 -17.81 6.23
N PRO A 183 4.26 -17.35 5.92
CA PRO A 183 3.60 -16.38 6.77
C PRO A 183 3.43 -16.98 8.17
N ASP A 184 3.86 -16.22 9.18
CA ASP A 184 3.67 -16.52 10.60
C ASP A 184 2.27 -17.10 10.85
N PRO A 185 2.14 -18.23 11.57
CA PRO A 185 0.84 -18.69 12.00
C PRO A 185 0.23 -17.59 12.87
N GLN A 186 -0.88 -17.00 12.39
CA GLN A 186 -1.71 -16.10 13.18
C GLN A 186 -1.92 -16.74 14.57
N PRO A 187 -1.76 -15.98 15.68
CA PRO A 187 -2.08 -16.51 16.99
C PRO A 187 -3.55 -16.94 16.98
N GLN A 188 -3.78 -18.26 16.98
CA GLN A 188 -5.10 -18.84 17.16
C GLN A 188 -5.66 -18.25 18.46
N ALA A 189 -6.78 -17.54 18.33
CA ALA A 189 -7.55 -17.10 19.48
C ALA A 189 -7.77 -18.30 20.39
N ALA A 190 -7.29 -18.19 21.64
CA ALA A 190 -7.53 -19.21 22.65
C ALA A 190 -9.05 -19.46 22.72
N PRO A 191 -9.49 -20.73 22.78
CA PRO A 191 -10.91 -21.03 22.91
C PRO A 191 -11.46 -20.36 24.17
N GLU A 192 -12.57 -19.64 24.01
CA GLU A 192 -13.37 -19.03 25.07
C GLU A 192 -13.57 -20.04 26.22
N PRO A 193 -13.35 -19.65 27.49
CA PRO A 193 -13.66 -20.54 28.61
C PRO A 193 -15.17 -20.79 28.64
N ALA A 194 -15.54 -22.07 28.64
CA ALA A 194 -16.92 -22.54 28.72
C ALA A 194 -17.66 -21.93 29.94
N PRO A 195 -18.98 -21.67 29.83
CA PRO A 195 -19.76 -21.11 30.92
C PRO A 195 -19.76 -22.06 32.12
N ALA A 196 -19.42 -21.50 33.30
CA ALA A 196 -19.46 -22.21 34.57
C ALA A 196 -20.87 -22.76 34.84
N THR A 197 -20.97 -24.08 34.96
CA THR A 197 -22.19 -24.77 35.36
C THR A 197 -22.44 -24.46 36.84
N ALA A 198 -23.56 -23.82 37.15
CA ALA A 198 -24.03 -23.65 38.51
C ALA A 198 -24.24 -25.04 39.15
N GLY A 199 -23.52 -25.31 40.24
CA GLY A 199 -23.74 -26.50 41.05
C GLY A 199 -25.10 -26.45 41.75
N PRO A 200 -25.71 -27.61 42.05
CA PRO A 200 -27.00 -27.65 42.73
C PRO A 200 -26.88 -27.13 44.17
N GLN A 201 -27.84 -26.29 44.55
CA GLN A 201 -28.17 -25.98 45.94
C GLN A 201 -28.70 -27.26 46.59
N ASP A 202 -27.96 -27.80 47.56
CA ASP A 202 -28.50 -28.75 48.53
C ASP A 202 -28.89 -27.99 49.80
N ASP A 203 -30.19 -27.95 50.04
CA ASP A 203 -30.85 -27.62 51.31
C ASP A 203 -30.77 -28.86 52.24
N PHE A 204 -30.59 -28.59 53.53
CA PHE A 204 -30.52 -29.49 54.72
C PHE A 204 -29.15 -29.99 55.21
#